data_AF-A0A7Z9PX44-F1
#
_entry.id   AF-A0A7Z9PX44-F1
#
_cell.length_a   1.000
_cell.length_b   1.000
_cell.length_c   1.000
_cell.angle_alpha   90.00
_cell.angle_beta   90.00
_cell.angle_gamma   90.00
#
_symmetry.space_group_name_H-M   'P 1'
#
loop_
_entity.id
_entity.type
_entity.pdbx_description
1 polymer ?
#
loop_
_entity_poly.entity_id
_entity_poly.type
_entity_poly.pdbx_seq_one_letter_code
_entity_poly.pdbx_strand_id
1 'polypeptide(L)'
;MRRGNQVLIKTTQQSLFLELEQALRPFGLQAVREADWPVAGLIDFRFEVEEDLQFICPTVAVVKNSLQDRRHALERGCTLAVTEADAAALAACLAEMVINLELEPERIVIVRTKEELSPELALMNDIGWNVKHAKGIQHCLELMETFRPDLLFLDLLSEEDSNALCRVVRADPRWRKLVVVTLAESQEVEEIALEAGSDDVVRKGACAGRILQRLADRMQRFRPFRLQERDTLTGCLVRRHAAPFLDRLVRLAIRKDKTFSVGMVDIDHFKGLNDTYGHAAGDEVLARLGTVLRRAFRQEDVVARWGGEEFLIALYDSSKENAAKRLCQLADLVRKLTFDFNPDLQITFSAGVAELGADGYNLVELIQLADQALYRSKDAGRDQVSLAIAPDRNEDVVLVEDDSRLAELITKLAKMQGLTVKHYPTGEEALKSLTTSPPKVLILDYHLPGMSGLEVIQHIPRECHTKVILVSGAEPVRELRQAILHGGHHFLAKPFPVERLID
;
A
#
# COMPACT_ATOMS: atom_id res chain seq x y z
N MET A 1 -9.59 17.01 22.40
CA MET A 1 -8.59 17.07 21.30
C MET A 1 -7.46 16.07 21.56
N ARG A 2 -6.74 15.56 20.55
CA ARG A 2 -5.57 14.67 20.77
C ARG A 2 -4.31 15.17 20.02
N ARG A 3 -3.15 15.08 20.67
CA ARG A 3 -1.80 15.30 20.10
C ARG A 3 -0.88 14.23 20.67
N GLY A 4 -0.38 13.30 19.86
CA GLY A 4 0.43 12.18 20.35
C GLY A 4 -0.38 11.25 21.27
N ASN A 5 0.01 11.05 22.52
CA ASN A 5 -0.75 10.29 23.52
C ASN A 5 -1.63 11.19 24.42
N GLN A 6 -1.65 12.50 24.19
CA GLN A 6 -2.35 13.45 25.05
C GLN A 6 -3.79 13.69 24.58
N VAL A 7 -4.74 13.68 25.51
CA VAL A 7 -6.17 13.97 25.31
C VAL A 7 -6.53 15.22 26.09
N LEU A 8 -6.85 16.31 25.39
CA LEU A 8 -7.38 17.52 26.00
C LEU A 8 -8.77 17.25 26.58
N ILE A 9 -8.90 17.41 27.91
CA ILE A 9 -10.16 17.33 28.64
C ILE A 9 -10.48 18.72 29.18
N LYS A 10 -11.58 19.30 28.69
CA LYS A 10 -12.11 20.57 29.18
C LYS A 10 -13.38 20.30 29.98
N THR A 11 -13.28 20.41 31.31
CA THR A 11 -14.39 20.21 32.24
C THR A 11 -14.33 21.25 33.36
N THR A 12 -15.49 21.71 33.84
CA THR A 12 -15.60 22.54 35.06
C THR A 12 -15.55 21.69 36.34
N GLN A 13 -15.67 20.37 36.22
CA GLN A 13 -15.65 19.43 37.35
C GLN A 13 -14.27 18.83 37.55
N GLN A 14 -13.57 19.27 38.60
CA GLN A 14 -12.23 18.79 38.93
C GLN A 14 -12.20 17.27 39.22
N SER A 15 -13.25 16.73 39.85
CA SER A 15 -13.39 15.30 40.14
C SER A 15 -13.46 14.47 38.86
N LEU A 16 -14.28 14.89 37.89
CA LEU A 16 -14.44 14.20 36.60
C LEU A 16 -13.12 14.17 35.80
N PHE A 17 -12.33 15.25 35.85
CA PHE A 17 -11.01 15.26 35.20
C PHE A 17 -10.10 14.17 35.79
N LEU A 18 -10.02 14.06 37.12
CA LEU A 18 -9.16 13.08 37.80
C LEU A 18 -9.63 11.65 37.53
N GLU A 19 -10.95 11.42 37.52
CA GLU A 19 -11.52 10.12 37.19
C GLU A 19 -11.23 9.72 35.74
N LEU A 20 -11.38 10.65 34.78
CA LEU A 20 -11.03 10.41 33.38
C LEU A 20 -9.52 10.21 33.19
N GLU A 21 -8.68 10.97 33.88
CA GLU A 21 -7.23 10.79 33.83
C GLU A 21 -6.83 9.38 34.29
N GLN A 22 -7.41 8.87 35.39
CA GLN A 22 -7.17 7.51 35.86
C GLN A 22 -7.70 6.47 34.88
N ALA A 23 -8.90 6.67 34.35
CA ALA A 23 -9.54 5.73 33.44
C ALA A 23 -8.90 5.69 32.04
N LEU A 24 -8.17 6.74 31.63
CA LEU A 24 -7.45 6.79 30.35
C LEU A 24 -6.05 6.13 30.40
N ARG A 25 -5.43 6.02 31.59
CA ARG A 25 -4.07 5.43 31.76
C ARG A 25 -3.93 4.01 31.21
N PRO A 26 -4.87 3.06 31.41
CA PRO A 26 -4.78 1.71 30.86
C PRO A 26 -4.68 1.70 29.33
N PHE A 27 -5.20 2.73 28.67
CA PHE A 27 -5.14 2.90 27.21
C PHE A 27 -3.86 3.62 26.74
N GLY A 28 -2.92 3.95 27.66
CA GLY A 28 -1.71 4.69 27.34
C GLY A 28 -1.94 6.17 26.99
N LEU A 29 -3.12 6.71 27.34
CA LEU A 29 -3.53 8.08 27.04
C LEU A 29 -3.34 8.99 28.27
N GLN A 30 -2.86 10.21 28.04
CA GLN A 30 -2.63 11.21 29.07
C GLN A 30 -3.69 12.33 28.97
N ALA A 31 -4.48 12.54 30.02
CA ALA A 31 -5.37 13.69 30.08
C ALA A 31 -4.54 14.99 30.22
N VAL A 32 -4.86 16.01 29.43
CA VAL A 32 -4.21 17.33 29.47
C VAL A 32 -5.27 18.40 29.64
N ARG A 33 -4.95 19.43 30.43
CA ARG A 33 -5.82 20.59 30.63
C ARG A 33 -5.59 21.62 29.54
N GLU A 34 -6.60 22.45 29.33
CA GLU A 34 -6.55 23.53 28.35
C GLU A 34 -5.36 24.48 28.54
N ALA A 35 -5.05 24.85 29.79
CA ALA A 35 -3.94 25.75 30.10
C ALA A 35 -2.57 25.19 29.66
N ASP A 36 -2.46 23.87 29.56
CA ASP A 36 -1.23 23.14 29.22
C ASP A 36 -1.22 22.68 27.75
N TRP A 37 -2.26 23.05 26.97
CA TRP A 37 -2.35 22.70 25.56
C TRP A 37 -1.64 23.76 24.70
N PRO A 38 -0.89 23.38 23.64
CA PRO A 38 -0.06 24.31 22.84
C PRO A 38 -0.81 25.45 22.15
N VAL A 39 -2.15 25.44 22.17
CA VAL A 39 -3.03 26.44 21.55
C VAL A 39 -4.00 27.06 22.59
N ALA A 40 -3.56 27.17 23.85
CA ALA A 40 -4.34 27.74 24.94
C ALA A 40 -4.89 29.14 24.59
N GLY A 41 -6.23 29.29 24.60
CA GLY A 41 -6.94 30.54 24.27
C GLY A 41 -7.91 30.46 23.09
N LEU A 42 -7.93 29.35 22.35
CA LEU A 42 -8.78 29.16 21.16
C LEU A 42 -10.10 28.42 21.43
N ILE A 43 -10.42 28.11 22.68
CA ILE A 43 -11.62 27.35 23.03
C ILE A 43 -12.31 28.13 24.15
N ASP A 44 -13.52 28.65 23.95
CA ASP A 44 -14.30 29.30 25.02
C ASP A 44 -15.58 28.51 25.34
N PHE A 45 -16.00 28.58 26.60
CA PHE A 45 -17.00 27.75 27.29
C PHE A 45 -18.46 28.01 26.85
N ARG A 46 -18.70 28.89 25.88
CA ARG A 46 -20.04 29.44 25.63
C ARG A 46 -20.64 29.05 24.30
N PHE A 47 -20.65 27.77 23.92
CA PHE A 47 -21.40 27.27 22.74
C PHE A 47 -21.09 27.95 21.38
N GLU A 48 -20.21 28.95 21.36
CA GLU A 48 -19.54 29.57 20.24
C GLU A 48 -18.12 29.06 20.30
N VAL A 49 -17.94 27.84 19.82
CA VAL A 49 -16.66 27.52 19.20
C VAL A 49 -16.57 28.49 18.02
N GLU A 50 -15.54 29.34 17.95
CA GLU A 50 -15.27 30.11 16.73
C GLU A 50 -15.42 29.16 15.54
N GLU A 51 -16.08 29.62 14.47
CA GLU A 51 -16.43 28.80 13.28
C GLU A 51 -15.22 28.05 12.69
N ASP A 52 -14.00 28.39 13.07
CA ASP A 52 -12.76 27.81 12.58
C ASP A 52 -12.26 26.57 13.36
N LEU A 53 -12.84 26.22 14.52
CA LEU A 53 -12.23 25.21 15.44
C LEU A 53 -13.06 23.99 15.80
N GLN A 54 -14.26 23.84 15.25
CA GLN A 54 -15.07 22.63 15.48
C GLN A 54 -14.45 21.35 14.86
N PHE A 55 -13.36 21.45 14.09
CA PHE A 55 -13.09 20.49 13.01
C PHE A 55 -11.83 19.63 13.14
N ILE A 56 -11.10 19.72 14.26
CA ILE A 56 -9.80 19.05 14.37
C ILE A 56 -9.88 17.76 15.21
N CYS A 57 -10.91 17.58 16.04
CA CYS A 57 -10.97 16.46 16.98
C CYS A 57 -12.40 15.96 17.25
N PRO A 58 -12.60 14.64 17.44
CA PRO A 58 -13.86 14.13 17.90
C PRO A 58 -14.24 14.78 19.23
N THR A 59 -15.41 15.41 19.26
CA THR A 59 -15.92 16.12 20.43
C THR A 59 -17.07 15.31 21.02
N VAL A 60 -16.96 14.99 22.31
CA VAL A 60 -17.97 14.23 23.05
C VAL A 60 -18.68 15.17 24.00
N ALA A 61 -19.97 15.39 23.80
CA ALA A 61 -20.81 16.13 24.72
C ALA A 61 -21.45 15.18 25.73
N VAL A 62 -21.33 15.50 27.02
CA VAL A 62 -22.09 14.85 28.09
C VAL A 62 -23.36 15.66 28.31
N VAL A 63 -24.52 15.07 28.02
CA VAL A 63 -25.83 15.75 28.05
C VAL A 63 -26.79 15.10 29.05
N LYS A 64 -27.75 15.89 29.55
CA LYS A 64 -28.77 15.46 30.52
C LYS A 64 -29.92 14.69 29.85
N ASN A 65 -29.59 13.59 29.16
CA ASN A 65 -30.51 12.57 28.62
C ASN A 65 -31.86 13.04 28.04
N SER A 66 -31.88 14.22 27.39
CA SER A 66 -33.01 14.66 26.60
C SER A 66 -32.65 14.58 25.11
N LEU A 67 -33.61 14.18 24.28
CA LEU A 67 -33.46 14.19 22.82
C LEU A 67 -33.05 15.60 22.32
N GLN A 68 -33.57 16.64 23.00
CA GLN A 68 -33.32 18.03 22.67
C GLN A 68 -31.87 18.44 22.94
N ASP A 69 -31.27 18.03 24.05
CA ASP A 69 -29.87 18.31 24.37
C ASP A 69 -28.92 17.53 23.47
N ARG A 70 -29.26 16.26 23.16
CA ARG A 70 -28.50 15.47 22.18
C ARG A 70 -28.53 16.11 20.80
N ARG A 71 -29.70 16.53 20.33
CA ARG A 71 -29.86 17.22 19.04
C ARG A 71 -29.06 18.51 19.02
N HIS A 72 -29.15 19.32 20.08
CA HIS A 72 -28.43 20.59 20.18
C HIS A 72 -26.91 20.40 20.17
N ALA A 73 -26.39 19.37 20.86
CA ALA A 73 -24.97 19.04 20.84
C ALA A 73 -24.48 18.62 19.44
N LEU A 74 -25.24 17.79 18.73
CA LEU A 74 -24.89 17.33 17.39
C LEU A 74 -24.99 18.45 16.33
N GLU A 75 -26.03 19.29 16.41
CA GLU A 75 -26.19 20.48 15.54
C GLU A 75 -25.04 21.49 15.68
N ARG A 76 -24.31 21.44 16.81
CA ARG A 76 -23.14 22.29 17.12
C ARG A 76 -21.81 21.61 16.81
N GLY A 77 -21.81 20.49 16.08
CA GLY A 77 -20.60 19.81 15.61
C GLY A 77 -19.97 18.81 16.59
N CYS A 78 -20.66 18.43 17.67
CA CYS A 78 -20.17 17.32 18.49
C CYS A 78 -20.24 16.01 17.70
N THR A 79 -19.17 15.22 17.75
CA THR A 79 -19.11 13.90 17.11
C THR A 79 -20.00 12.88 17.80
N LEU A 80 -20.15 13.01 19.12
CA LEU A 80 -20.99 12.14 19.91
C LEU A 80 -21.64 12.91 21.05
N ALA A 81 -22.91 12.61 21.34
CA ALA A 81 -23.60 13.06 22.54
C ALA A 81 -23.94 11.85 23.41
N VAL A 82 -23.23 11.70 24.52
CA VAL A 82 -23.46 10.68 25.53
C VAL A 82 -24.23 11.26 26.69
N THR A 83 -25.04 10.42 27.31
CA THR A 83 -25.75 10.80 28.52
C THR A 83 -24.85 10.70 29.73
N GLU A 84 -25.21 11.36 30.83
CA GLU A 84 -24.53 11.18 32.12
C GLU A 84 -24.21 9.70 32.33
N ALA A 85 -22.94 9.36 32.12
CA ALA A 85 -22.34 8.05 32.18
C ALA A 85 -21.20 8.19 33.18
N ASP A 86 -20.88 7.12 33.91
CA ASP A 86 -19.72 7.16 34.79
C ASP A 86 -18.43 7.40 34.00
N ALA A 87 -17.39 7.85 34.70
CA ALA A 87 -16.11 8.16 34.08
C ALA A 87 -15.49 6.95 33.34
N ALA A 88 -15.80 5.72 33.76
CA ALA A 88 -15.31 4.50 33.12
C ALA A 88 -15.95 4.27 31.75
N ALA A 89 -17.27 4.44 31.62
CA ALA A 89 -17.98 4.35 30.36
C ALA A 89 -17.59 5.49 29.40
N LEU A 90 -17.40 6.71 29.93
CA LEU A 90 -16.91 7.84 29.14
C LEU A 90 -15.47 7.62 28.67
N ALA A 91 -14.60 7.08 29.54
CA ALA A 91 -13.23 6.72 29.17
C ALA A 91 -13.17 5.57 28.17
N ALA A 92 -14.02 4.55 28.29
CA ALA A 92 -14.10 3.46 27.31
C ALA A 92 -14.56 3.98 25.94
N CYS A 93 -15.55 4.89 25.91
CA CYS A 93 -16.00 5.55 24.68
C CYS A 93 -14.91 6.45 24.09
N LEU A 94 -14.24 7.26 24.91
CA LEU A 94 -13.10 8.07 24.48
C LEU A 94 -11.96 7.19 23.98
N ALA A 95 -11.65 6.10 24.67
CA ALA A 95 -10.65 5.14 24.26
C ALA A 95 -11.03 4.48 22.94
N GLU A 96 -12.27 4.04 22.73
CA GLU A 96 -12.74 3.50 21.46
C GLU A 96 -12.63 4.54 20.33
N MET A 97 -13.07 5.78 20.56
CA MET A 97 -12.93 6.86 19.58
C MET A 97 -11.45 7.18 19.28
N VAL A 98 -10.60 7.15 20.31
CA VAL A 98 -9.16 7.47 20.23
C VAL A 98 -8.35 6.31 19.63
N ILE A 99 -8.70 5.06 19.90
CA ILE A 99 -8.16 3.84 19.31
C ILE A 99 -8.57 3.75 17.85
N ASN A 100 -9.83 4.10 17.53
CA ASN A 100 -10.27 4.19 16.14
C ASN A 100 -9.52 5.30 15.38
N LEU A 101 -9.16 6.41 16.04
CA LEU A 101 -8.26 7.45 15.51
C LEU A 101 -6.80 6.96 15.31
N GLU A 102 -6.39 5.79 15.82
CA GLU A 102 -5.03 5.23 15.65
C GLU A 102 -4.79 4.51 14.31
N LEU A 103 -5.72 4.57 13.36
CA LEU A 103 -5.70 3.70 12.19
C LEU A 103 -5.01 4.28 10.95
N GLU A 104 -4.18 5.32 11.13
CA GLU A 104 -3.49 6.15 10.12
C GLU A 104 -4.20 7.50 9.91
N PRO A 105 -3.44 8.61 9.76
CA PRO A 105 -4.03 9.90 9.41
C PRO A 105 -4.73 9.78 8.05
N GLU A 106 -5.80 10.55 7.87
CA GLU A 106 -6.57 10.57 6.65
C GLU A 106 -5.69 10.93 5.45
N ARG A 107 -5.73 10.10 4.40
CA ARG A 107 -4.88 10.26 3.21
C ARG A 107 -5.62 11.03 2.15
N ILE A 108 -5.13 12.21 1.81
CA ILE A 108 -5.80 13.13 0.91
C ILE A 108 -4.90 13.37 -0.28
N VAL A 109 -5.46 13.24 -1.48
CA VAL A 109 -4.81 13.72 -2.70
C VAL A 109 -5.52 14.98 -3.14
N ILE A 110 -4.79 16.08 -3.20
CA ILE A 110 -5.26 17.35 -3.79
C ILE A 110 -4.76 17.39 -5.22
N VAL A 111 -5.68 17.43 -6.18
CA VAL A 111 -5.36 17.53 -7.61
C VAL A 111 -5.45 18.98 -8.04
N ARG A 112 -4.31 19.54 -8.42
CA ARG A 112 -4.20 20.95 -8.81
C ARG A 112 -3.05 21.19 -9.78
N THR A 113 -3.11 22.29 -10.50
CA THR A 113 -2.11 22.67 -11.51
C THR A 113 -1.25 23.87 -11.10
N LYS A 114 -1.72 24.71 -10.16
CA LYS A 114 -0.94 25.83 -9.61
C LYS A 114 -0.05 25.37 -8.44
N GLU A 115 1.06 26.04 -8.16
CA GLU A 115 1.96 25.64 -7.06
C GLU A 115 1.60 26.23 -5.68
N GLU A 116 0.94 27.40 -5.60
CA GLU A 116 0.64 28.06 -4.33
C GLU A 116 -0.65 27.55 -3.65
N LEU A 117 -0.51 26.84 -2.53
CA LEU A 117 -1.62 26.44 -1.68
C LEU A 117 -2.49 27.65 -1.31
N SER A 118 -3.81 27.51 -1.46
CA SER A 118 -4.69 28.49 -0.84
C SER A 118 -4.55 28.37 0.69
N PRO A 119 -4.67 29.46 1.46
CA PRO A 119 -4.50 29.42 2.92
C PRO A 119 -5.37 28.36 3.60
N GLU A 120 -6.55 28.08 3.03
CA GLU A 120 -7.51 27.10 3.53
C GLU A 120 -7.01 25.66 3.38
N LEU A 121 -6.31 25.36 2.28
CA LEU A 121 -5.74 24.04 2.01
C LEU A 121 -4.40 23.82 2.75
N ALA A 122 -3.68 24.91 3.06
CA ALA A 122 -2.46 24.83 3.86
C ALA A 122 -2.74 24.28 5.27
N LEU A 123 -3.90 24.66 5.84
CA LEU A 123 -4.36 24.21 7.16
C LEU A 123 -4.56 22.68 7.24
N MET A 124 -4.80 22.00 6.11
CA MET A 124 -5.00 20.54 6.08
C MET A 124 -3.75 19.77 6.51
N ASN A 125 -2.55 20.32 6.24
CA ASN A 125 -1.29 19.73 6.71
C ASN A 125 -1.08 19.95 8.22
N ASP A 126 -1.54 21.08 8.74
CA ASP A 126 -1.33 21.47 10.14
C ASP A 126 -2.20 20.68 11.13
N ILE A 127 -3.32 20.12 10.66
CA ILE A 127 -4.25 19.30 11.46
C ILE A 127 -3.87 17.81 11.49
N GLY A 128 -2.74 17.43 10.90
CA GLY A 128 -2.23 16.06 10.94
C GLY A 128 -2.84 15.11 9.92
N TRP A 129 -3.54 15.60 8.89
CA TRP A 129 -3.89 14.80 7.71
C TRP A 129 -2.65 14.60 6.83
N ASN A 130 -2.59 13.46 6.14
CA ASN A 130 -1.51 13.22 5.19
C ASN A 130 -1.96 13.64 3.79
N VAL A 131 -1.45 14.79 3.34
CA VAL A 131 -1.85 15.40 2.07
C VAL A 131 -0.73 15.23 1.04
N LYS A 132 -1.08 14.70 -0.14
CA LYS A 132 -0.21 14.71 -1.32
C LYS A 132 -0.81 15.57 -2.42
N HIS A 133 0.05 16.27 -3.15
CA HIS A 133 -0.35 17.16 -4.24
C HIS A 133 -0.07 16.51 -5.59
N ALA A 134 -1.14 16.26 -6.35
CA ALA A 134 -1.05 15.81 -7.73
C ALA A 134 -0.98 16.99 -8.68
N LYS A 135 0.11 17.08 -9.45
CA LYS A 135 0.33 18.07 -10.51
C LYS A 135 -0.41 17.66 -11.80
N GLY A 136 -1.73 17.55 -11.73
CA GLY A 136 -2.61 17.10 -12.83
C GLY A 136 -3.05 15.63 -12.76
N ILE A 137 -3.86 15.22 -13.74
CA ILE A 137 -4.57 13.94 -13.76
C ILE A 137 -3.61 12.74 -13.74
N GLN A 138 -2.56 12.74 -14.57
CA GLN A 138 -1.66 11.60 -14.68
C GLN A 138 -0.94 11.32 -13.35
N HIS A 139 -0.43 12.36 -12.70
CA HIS A 139 0.20 12.23 -11.38
C HIS A 139 -0.82 11.83 -10.31
N CYS A 140 -2.07 12.30 -10.40
CA CYS A 140 -3.15 11.86 -9.52
C CYS A 140 -3.38 10.35 -9.60
N LEU A 141 -3.48 9.79 -10.81
CA LEU A 141 -3.69 8.35 -11.00
C LEU A 141 -2.52 7.53 -10.41
N GLU A 142 -1.30 8.03 -10.49
CA GLU A 142 -0.12 7.39 -9.89
C GLU A 142 -0.13 7.45 -8.35
N LEU A 143 -0.51 8.61 -7.79
CA LEU A 143 -0.69 8.76 -6.36
C LEU A 143 -1.85 7.89 -5.85
N MET A 144 -2.92 7.73 -6.62
CA MET A 144 -4.01 6.84 -6.24
C MET A 144 -3.50 5.41 -6.01
N GLU A 145 -2.69 4.87 -6.93
CA GLU A 145 -2.15 3.51 -6.79
C GLU A 145 -1.12 3.39 -5.65
N THR A 146 -0.23 4.37 -5.46
CA THR A 146 0.88 4.26 -4.47
C THR A 146 0.49 4.70 -3.06
N PHE A 147 -0.31 5.75 -2.95
CA PHE A 147 -0.68 6.38 -1.68
C PHE A 147 -2.03 5.89 -1.16
N ARG A 148 -2.92 5.40 -2.05
CA ARG A 148 -4.29 5.00 -1.77
C ARG A 148 -5.03 6.09 -0.98
N PRO A 149 -5.40 7.23 -1.59
CA PRO A 149 -6.15 8.25 -0.88
C PRO A 149 -7.46 7.69 -0.32
N ASP A 150 -7.88 8.27 0.79
CA ASP A 150 -9.21 8.10 1.39
C ASP A 150 -10.14 9.22 0.90
N LEU A 151 -9.58 10.33 0.44
CA LEU A 151 -10.28 11.44 -0.22
C LEU A 151 -9.47 12.02 -1.37
N LEU A 152 -10.16 12.33 -2.46
CA LEU A 152 -9.67 13.08 -3.60
C LEU A 152 -10.31 14.48 -3.61
N PHE A 153 -9.48 15.51 -3.51
CA PHE A 153 -9.91 16.90 -3.58
C PHE A 153 -9.54 17.49 -4.94
N LEU A 154 -10.53 17.86 -5.74
CA LEU A 154 -10.35 18.33 -7.11
C LEU A 154 -10.35 19.87 -7.16
N ASP A 155 -9.19 20.45 -7.44
CA ASP A 155 -8.95 21.90 -7.65
C ASP A 155 -8.20 22.09 -8.99
N LEU A 156 -8.80 21.62 -10.08
CA LEU A 156 -8.23 21.74 -11.43
C LEU A 156 -8.61 23.07 -12.10
N LEU A 157 -7.77 23.51 -13.05
CA LEU A 157 -7.99 24.75 -13.82
C LEU A 157 -9.22 24.71 -14.73
N SER A 158 -9.66 23.52 -15.16
CA SER A 158 -10.83 23.35 -16.01
C SER A 158 -11.84 22.41 -15.34
N GLU A 159 -13.11 22.78 -15.42
CA GLU A 159 -14.23 21.98 -14.92
C GLU A 159 -14.32 20.64 -15.64
N GLU A 160 -14.04 20.64 -16.95
CA GLU A 160 -14.08 19.45 -17.79
C GLU A 160 -13.09 18.38 -17.31
N ASP A 161 -11.86 18.77 -16.94
CA ASP A 161 -10.85 17.85 -16.42
C ASP A 161 -11.24 17.24 -15.07
N SER A 162 -11.77 18.05 -14.14
CA SER A 162 -12.28 17.58 -12.83
C SER A 162 -13.40 16.55 -13.02
N ASN A 163 -14.35 16.88 -13.88
CA ASN A 163 -15.50 16.04 -14.15
C ASN A 163 -15.12 14.75 -14.90
N ALA A 164 -14.15 14.82 -15.82
CA ALA A 164 -13.60 13.66 -16.50
C ALA A 164 -12.88 12.73 -15.52
N LEU A 165 -12.03 13.26 -14.64
CA LEU A 165 -11.35 12.48 -13.61
C LEU A 165 -12.35 11.83 -12.65
N CYS A 166 -13.35 12.58 -12.17
CA CYS A 166 -14.41 12.03 -11.31
C CYS A 166 -15.14 10.86 -11.99
N ARG A 167 -15.51 11.00 -13.27
CA ARG A 167 -16.14 9.90 -14.03
C ARG A 167 -15.25 8.67 -14.15
N VAL A 168 -13.95 8.86 -14.39
CA VAL A 168 -12.97 7.75 -14.42
C VAL A 168 -12.88 7.05 -13.06
N VAL A 169 -12.80 7.81 -11.97
CA VAL A 169 -12.79 7.29 -10.59
C VAL A 169 -14.05 6.47 -10.30
N ARG A 170 -15.23 6.91 -10.77
CA ARG A 170 -16.51 6.23 -10.57
C ARG A 170 -16.70 4.99 -11.45
N ALA A 171 -16.11 4.99 -12.65
CA ALA A 171 -16.14 3.85 -13.55
C ALA A 171 -15.25 2.70 -13.06
N ASP A 172 -14.21 3.00 -12.28
CA ASP A 172 -13.29 2.00 -11.75
C ASP A 172 -13.83 1.34 -10.46
N PRO A 173 -14.13 0.04 -10.44
CA PRO A 173 -14.63 -0.65 -9.24
C PRO A 173 -13.70 -0.53 -8.02
N ARG A 174 -12.40 -0.30 -8.25
CA ARG A 174 -11.38 -0.16 -7.19
C ARG A 174 -11.52 1.17 -6.45
N TRP A 175 -11.89 2.23 -7.17
CA TRP A 175 -11.92 3.60 -6.68
C TRP A 175 -13.33 4.18 -6.59
N ARG A 176 -14.35 3.45 -7.03
CA ARG A 176 -15.73 3.93 -7.04
C ARG A 176 -16.23 4.40 -5.67
N LYS A 177 -15.70 3.86 -4.57
CA LYS A 177 -16.03 4.25 -3.19
C LYS A 177 -15.12 5.35 -2.61
N LEU A 178 -14.11 5.81 -3.34
CA LEU A 178 -13.24 6.90 -2.93
C LEU A 178 -14.06 8.18 -2.76
N VAL A 179 -13.87 8.90 -1.67
CA VAL A 179 -14.54 10.19 -1.49
C VAL A 179 -13.97 11.18 -2.48
N VAL A 180 -14.81 11.79 -3.32
CA VAL A 180 -14.40 12.84 -4.26
C VAL A 180 -15.11 14.13 -3.87
N VAL A 181 -14.32 15.17 -3.58
CA VAL A 181 -14.82 16.51 -3.28
C VAL A 181 -14.24 17.49 -4.28
N THR A 182 -15.11 18.27 -4.93
CA THR A 182 -14.71 19.20 -5.99
C THR A 182 -14.77 20.63 -5.48
N LEU A 183 -13.80 21.46 -5.86
CA LEU A 183 -13.83 22.91 -5.64
C LEU A 183 -14.52 23.57 -6.84
N ALA A 184 -15.59 24.31 -6.60
CA ALA A 184 -16.40 24.96 -7.63
C ALA A 184 -16.36 26.50 -7.51
N GLU A 185 -16.41 27.18 -8.66
CA GLU A 185 -16.40 28.65 -8.72
C GLU A 185 -17.80 29.27 -8.79
N SER A 186 -18.80 28.52 -9.28
CA SER A 186 -20.19 28.97 -9.40
C SER A 186 -21.17 27.85 -9.06
N GLN A 187 -22.45 28.20 -8.89
CA GLN A 187 -23.51 27.22 -8.64
C GLN A 187 -23.71 26.25 -9.82
N GLU A 188 -23.55 26.72 -11.06
CA GLU A 188 -23.66 25.88 -12.25
C GLU A 188 -22.59 24.76 -12.24
N VAL A 189 -21.37 25.10 -11.82
CA VAL A 189 -20.27 24.14 -11.65
C VAL A 189 -20.56 23.13 -10.55
N GLU A 190 -21.21 23.57 -9.47
CA GLU A 190 -21.61 22.66 -8.38
C GLU A 190 -22.54 21.56 -8.87
N GLU A 191 -23.54 21.93 -9.67
CA GLU A 191 -24.50 20.97 -10.24
C GLU A 191 -23.82 19.97 -11.18
N ILE A 192 -22.97 20.46 -12.10
CA ILE A 192 -22.24 19.61 -13.05
C ILE A 192 -21.28 18.65 -12.33
N ALA A 193 -20.58 19.12 -11.29
CA ALA A 193 -19.64 18.29 -10.54
C ALA A 193 -20.33 17.15 -9.77
N LEU A 194 -21.53 17.41 -9.22
CA LEU A 194 -22.36 16.38 -8.59
C LEU A 194 -22.86 15.36 -9.63
N GLU A 195 -23.30 15.81 -10.81
CA GLU A 195 -23.71 14.92 -11.91
C GLU A 195 -22.55 14.05 -12.42
N ALA A 196 -21.33 14.57 -12.41
CA ALA A 196 -20.11 13.80 -12.73
C ALA A 196 -19.76 12.75 -11.67
N GLY A 197 -20.42 12.79 -10.50
CA GLY A 197 -20.30 11.82 -9.43
C GLY A 197 -19.49 12.28 -8.22
N SER A 198 -19.24 13.59 -8.04
CA SER A 198 -18.62 14.11 -6.81
C SER A 198 -19.52 13.80 -5.60
N ASP A 199 -18.94 13.42 -4.46
CA ASP A 199 -19.70 13.17 -3.22
C ASP A 199 -20.07 14.47 -2.50
N ASP A 200 -19.28 15.51 -2.72
CA ASP A 200 -19.53 16.87 -2.24
C ASP A 200 -18.87 17.89 -3.16
N VAL A 201 -19.30 19.13 -3.04
CA VAL A 201 -18.70 20.27 -3.73
C VAL A 201 -18.51 21.41 -2.74
N VAL A 202 -17.35 22.05 -2.77
CA VAL A 202 -17.01 23.20 -1.95
C VAL A 202 -16.92 24.43 -2.84
N ARG A 203 -17.55 25.55 -2.45
CA ARG A 203 -17.43 26.81 -3.20
C ARG A 203 -16.09 27.48 -2.89
N LYS A 204 -15.41 27.98 -3.92
CA LYS A 204 -14.17 28.75 -3.80
C LYS A 204 -14.40 30.01 -2.95
N GLY A 205 -13.52 30.24 -1.98
CA GLY A 205 -13.66 31.31 -0.99
C GLY A 205 -14.50 30.93 0.25
N ALA A 206 -14.92 29.67 0.39
CA ALA A 206 -15.44 29.17 1.67
C ALA A 206 -14.37 29.23 2.77
N CYS A 207 -14.76 29.51 4.02
CA CYS A 207 -13.85 29.50 5.14
C CYS A 207 -13.23 28.10 5.36
N ALA A 208 -11.96 28.06 5.77
CA ALA A 208 -11.20 26.83 5.93
C ALA A 208 -11.90 25.81 6.84
N GLY A 209 -12.48 26.27 7.96
CA GLY A 209 -13.23 25.42 8.88
C GLY A 209 -14.38 24.66 8.20
N ARG A 210 -15.18 25.34 7.37
CA ARG A 210 -16.29 24.71 6.65
C ARG A 210 -15.82 23.71 5.59
N ILE A 211 -14.68 23.96 4.93
CA ILE A 211 -14.07 23.00 4.01
C ILE A 211 -13.70 21.74 4.78
N LEU A 212 -12.91 21.89 5.85
CA LEU A 212 -12.47 20.79 6.69
C LEU A 212 -13.62 19.97 7.26
N GLN A 213 -14.70 20.64 7.71
CA GLN A 213 -15.92 19.98 8.16
C GLN A 213 -16.50 19.04 7.12
N ARG A 214 -16.72 19.57 5.91
CA ARG A 214 -17.32 18.79 4.82
C ARG A 214 -16.44 17.60 4.47
N LEU A 215 -15.13 17.79 4.39
CA LEU A 215 -14.20 16.70 4.14
C LEU A 215 -14.29 15.64 5.23
N ALA A 216 -14.21 16.04 6.52
CA ALA A 216 -14.30 15.12 7.64
C ALA A 216 -15.62 14.34 7.67
N ASP A 217 -16.76 15.01 7.47
CA ASP A 217 -18.09 14.39 7.43
C ASP A 217 -18.20 13.34 6.32
N ARG A 218 -17.65 13.64 5.13
CA ARG A 218 -17.65 12.69 4.02
C ARG A 218 -16.75 11.51 4.34
N MET A 219 -15.54 11.74 4.83
CA MET A 219 -14.62 10.65 5.17
C MET A 219 -15.18 9.72 6.25
N GLN A 220 -15.85 10.27 7.27
CA GLN A 220 -16.51 9.47 8.31
C GLN A 220 -17.58 8.52 7.75
N ARG A 221 -18.35 8.94 6.74
CA ARG A 221 -19.37 8.09 6.10
C ARG A 221 -18.76 6.86 5.41
N PHE A 222 -17.55 6.98 4.88
CA PHE A 222 -16.88 5.90 4.14
C PHE A 222 -15.85 5.12 4.98
N ARG A 223 -15.56 5.58 6.21
CA ARG A 223 -14.69 4.90 7.18
C ARG A 223 -15.05 3.43 7.46
N PRO A 224 -16.33 3.01 7.53
CA PRO A 224 -16.68 1.60 7.75
C PRO A 224 -16.11 0.66 6.68
N PHE A 225 -15.96 1.13 5.43
CA PHE A 225 -15.37 0.32 4.38
C PHE A 225 -13.87 0.09 4.60
N ARG A 226 -13.14 1.09 5.11
CA ARG A 226 -11.72 0.94 5.46
C ARG A 226 -11.52 -0.06 6.60
N LEU A 227 -12.42 -0.05 7.58
CA LEU A 227 -12.36 -0.97 8.72
C LEU A 227 -12.57 -2.43 8.29
N GLN A 228 -13.36 -2.69 7.25
CA GLN A 228 -13.56 -4.05 6.70
C GLN A 228 -12.31 -4.62 6.02
N GLU A 229 -11.39 -3.76 5.58
CA GLU A 229 -10.12 -4.18 4.97
C GLU A 229 -9.06 -4.58 5.99
N ARG A 230 -9.32 -4.31 7.28
CA ARG A 230 -8.36 -4.53 8.37
C ARG A 230 -8.77 -5.71 9.25
N ASP A 231 -7.75 -6.34 9.81
CA ASP A 231 -7.89 -7.38 10.82
C ASP A 231 -8.28 -6.71 12.15
N THR A 232 -9.36 -7.18 12.77
CA THR A 232 -9.93 -6.55 13.97
C THR A 232 -9.00 -6.64 15.19
N LEU A 233 -8.10 -7.62 15.21
CA LEU A 233 -7.17 -7.82 16.32
C LEU A 233 -5.91 -6.96 16.17
N THR A 234 -5.30 -6.96 14.99
CA THR A 234 -3.98 -6.34 14.75
C THR A 234 -4.06 -4.95 14.13
N GLY A 235 -5.19 -4.61 13.50
CA GLY A 235 -5.36 -3.41 12.69
C GLY A 235 -4.59 -3.43 11.35
N CYS A 236 -3.81 -4.47 11.07
CA CYS A 236 -3.14 -4.65 9.79
C CYS A 236 -4.14 -5.00 8.68
N LEU A 237 -3.77 -4.82 7.41
CA LEU A 237 -4.63 -5.24 6.30
C LEU A 237 -4.84 -6.75 6.33
N VAL A 238 -6.06 -7.23 6.05
CA VAL A 238 -6.25 -8.68 5.86
C VAL A 238 -5.74 -9.12 4.48
N ARG A 239 -5.20 -10.33 4.39
CA ARG A 239 -4.68 -10.94 3.16
C ARG A 239 -5.56 -10.73 1.92
N ARG A 240 -6.87 -10.96 2.02
CA ARG A 240 -7.81 -10.83 0.88
C ARG A 240 -7.88 -9.41 0.29
N HIS A 241 -7.63 -8.38 1.09
CA HIS A 241 -7.61 -6.98 0.65
C HIS A 241 -6.19 -6.54 0.25
N ALA A 242 -5.16 -7.09 0.89
CA ALA A 242 -3.76 -6.79 0.56
C ALA A 242 -3.32 -7.42 -0.78
N ALA A 243 -3.67 -8.68 -1.07
CA ALA A 243 -3.12 -9.40 -2.23
C ALA A 243 -3.42 -8.73 -3.60
N PRO A 244 -4.67 -8.33 -3.92
CA PRO A 244 -4.94 -7.64 -5.18
C PRO A 244 -4.23 -6.29 -5.30
N PHE A 245 -3.95 -5.65 -4.16
CA PHE A 245 -3.24 -4.38 -4.11
C PHE A 245 -1.74 -4.56 -4.37
N LEU A 246 -1.12 -5.54 -3.72
CA LEU A 246 0.28 -5.89 -3.93
C LEU A 246 0.58 -6.26 -5.38
N ASP A 247 -0.32 -7.00 -6.05
CA ASP A 247 -0.14 -7.36 -7.46
C ASP A 247 -0.06 -6.12 -8.36
N ARG A 248 -0.87 -5.09 -8.05
CA ARG A 248 -0.81 -3.81 -8.77
C ARG A 248 0.47 -3.04 -8.50
N LEU A 249 0.96 -3.04 -7.26
CA LEU A 249 2.23 -2.40 -6.91
C LEU A 249 3.40 -3.07 -7.63
N VAL A 250 3.41 -4.40 -7.75
CA VAL A 250 4.40 -5.12 -8.56
C VAL A 250 4.34 -4.66 -10.02
N ARG A 251 3.16 -4.67 -10.64
CA ARG A 251 3.00 -4.19 -12.03
C ARG A 251 3.42 -2.72 -12.20
N LEU A 252 3.13 -1.89 -11.21
CA LEU A 252 3.55 -0.48 -11.21
C LEU A 252 5.07 -0.36 -11.12
N ALA A 253 5.70 -1.11 -10.23
CA ALA A 253 7.15 -1.14 -10.05
C ALA A 253 7.86 -1.56 -11.35
N ILE A 254 7.37 -2.62 -12.01
CA ILE A 254 7.88 -3.05 -13.32
C ILE A 254 7.75 -1.93 -14.37
N ARG A 255 6.57 -1.31 -14.48
CA ARG A 255 6.33 -0.26 -15.48
C ARG A 255 7.18 1.00 -15.26
N LYS A 256 7.50 1.30 -14.01
CA LYS A 256 8.23 2.51 -13.60
C LYS A 256 9.71 2.27 -13.31
N ASP A 257 10.20 1.05 -13.54
CA ASP A 257 11.57 0.64 -13.23
C ASP A 257 11.96 0.97 -11.78
N LYS A 258 11.09 0.58 -10.84
CA LYS A 258 11.27 0.79 -9.41
C LYS A 258 11.55 -0.53 -8.69
N THR A 259 12.36 -0.45 -7.63
CA THR A 259 12.58 -1.60 -6.75
C THR A 259 11.32 -1.92 -5.95
N PHE A 260 11.11 -3.19 -5.63
CA PHE A 260 9.97 -3.62 -4.82
C PHE A 260 10.37 -4.85 -4.03
N SER A 261 10.14 -4.83 -2.73
CA SER A 261 10.54 -5.93 -1.84
C SER A 261 9.38 -6.43 -0.99
N VAL A 262 9.36 -7.73 -0.73
CA VAL A 262 8.38 -8.40 0.13
C VAL A 262 9.11 -9.11 1.26
N GLY A 263 8.69 -8.86 2.50
CA GLY A 263 9.12 -9.57 3.69
C GLY A 263 7.98 -10.42 4.25
N MET A 264 8.23 -11.70 4.48
CA MET A 264 7.38 -12.57 5.29
C MET A 264 7.92 -12.60 6.71
N VAL A 265 7.04 -12.39 7.70
CA VAL A 265 7.36 -12.29 9.12
C VAL A 265 6.48 -13.26 9.90
N ASP A 266 7.07 -13.99 10.84
CA ASP A 266 6.36 -14.97 11.66
C ASP A 266 6.90 -14.95 13.09
N ILE A 267 5.99 -14.96 14.07
CA ILE A 267 6.32 -14.89 15.50
C ILE A 267 6.95 -16.20 15.96
N ASP A 268 8.13 -16.12 16.55
CA ASP A 268 8.84 -17.30 17.01
C ASP A 268 8.13 -17.93 18.22
N HIS A 269 7.98 -19.26 18.19
CA HIS A 269 7.40 -20.05 19.28
C HIS A 269 5.97 -19.64 19.70
N PHE A 270 5.18 -19.02 18.82
CA PHE A 270 3.85 -18.51 19.15
C PHE A 270 2.89 -19.58 19.67
N LYS A 271 2.91 -20.79 19.09
CA LYS A 271 2.14 -21.92 19.61
C LYS A 271 2.52 -22.24 21.07
N GLY A 272 3.81 -22.28 21.39
CA GLY A 272 4.28 -22.55 22.76
C GLY A 272 3.88 -21.44 23.75
N LEU A 273 3.86 -20.18 23.28
CA LEU A 273 3.33 -19.05 24.04
C LEU A 273 1.85 -19.24 24.36
N ASN A 274 1.03 -19.59 23.36
CA ASN A 274 -0.39 -19.88 23.56
C ASN A 274 -0.63 -21.06 24.50
N ASP A 275 0.14 -22.14 24.34
CA ASP A 275 0.03 -23.33 25.18
C ASP A 275 0.40 -23.02 26.64
N THR A 276 1.27 -22.04 26.89
CA THR A 276 1.74 -21.65 28.23
C THR A 276 0.85 -20.60 28.90
N TYR A 277 0.47 -19.54 28.17
CA TYR A 277 -0.21 -18.36 28.72
C TYR A 277 -1.67 -18.22 28.27
N GLY A 278 -2.14 -19.13 27.41
CA GLY A 278 -3.49 -19.12 26.85
C GLY A 278 -3.65 -18.20 25.64
N HIS A 279 -4.74 -18.42 24.90
CA HIS A 279 -5.02 -17.67 23.66
C HIS A 279 -5.21 -16.17 23.86
N ALA A 280 -5.74 -15.72 25.00
CA ALA A 280 -5.89 -14.30 25.29
C ALA A 280 -4.54 -13.57 25.34
N ALA A 281 -3.50 -14.23 25.86
CA ALA A 281 -2.14 -13.69 25.86
C ALA A 281 -1.55 -13.64 24.44
N GLY A 282 -1.79 -14.66 23.62
CA GLY A 282 -1.42 -14.64 22.20
C GLY A 282 -2.11 -13.53 21.41
N ASP A 283 -3.39 -13.28 21.69
CA ASP A 283 -4.14 -12.17 21.08
C ASP A 283 -3.56 -10.81 21.46
N GLU A 284 -3.18 -10.60 22.74
CA GLU A 284 -2.49 -9.39 23.17
C GLU A 284 -1.15 -9.20 22.44
N VAL A 285 -0.37 -10.27 22.31
CA VAL A 285 0.89 -10.27 21.56
C VAL A 285 0.69 -9.86 20.11
N LEU A 286 -0.29 -10.45 19.42
CA LEU A 286 -0.62 -10.12 18.04
C LEU A 286 -1.07 -8.66 17.90
N ALA A 287 -1.93 -8.16 18.80
CA ALA A 287 -2.41 -6.80 18.79
C ALA A 287 -1.27 -5.78 18.98
N ARG A 288 -0.35 -6.04 19.93
CA ARG A 288 0.83 -5.20 20.18
C ARG A 288 1.77 -5.21 18.98
N LEU A 289 2.07 -6.39 18.42
CA LEU A 289 2.92 -6.52 17.24
C LEU A 289 2.32 -5.79 16.04
N GLY A 290 1.03 -5.97 15.76
CA GLY A 290 0.33 -5.26 14.68
C GLY A 290 0.43 -3.73 14.81
N THR A 291 0.37 -3.22 16.04
CA THR A 291 0.55 -1.79 16.33
C THR A 291 1.98 -1.32 16.05
N VAL A 292 2.99 -2.08 16.49
CA VAL A 292 4.40 -1.74 16.23
C VAL A 292 4.71 -1.78 14.73
N LEU A 293 4.24 -2.83 14.02
CA LEU A 293 4.39 -2.97 12.59
C LEU A 293 3.83 -1.76 11.85
N ARG A 294 2.57 -1.39 12.10
CA ARG A 294 1.96 -0.23 11.43
C ARG A 294 2.68 1.10 11.69
N ARG A 295 3.37 1.24 12.82
CA ARG A 295 4.12 2.46 13.17
C ARG A 295 5.55 2.47 12.63
N ALA A 296 6.16 1.30 12.40
CA ALA A 296 7.53 1.16 11.90
C ALA A 296 7.64 1.40 10.38
N PHE A 297 6.53 1.21 9.66
CA PHE A 297 6.48 1.34 8.21
C PHE A 297 5.83 2.66 7.76
N ARG A 298 6.17 3.09 6.53
CA ARG A 298 5.59 4.30 5.92
C ARG A 298 4.16 4.00 5.50
N GLN A 299 3.37 5.02 5.19
CA GLN A 299 1.99 4.81 4.77
C GLN A 299 1.86 4.22 3.36
N GLU A 300 2.84 4.45 2.49
CA GLU A 300 2.94 3.77 1.20
C GLU A 300 3.37 2.29 1.29
N ASP A 301 3.91 1.88 2.45
CA ASP A 301 4.30 0.48 2.68
C ASP A 301 3.04 -0.34 3.03
N VAL A 302 3.01 -1.59 2.60
CA VAL A 302 1.90 -2.50 2.88
C VAL A 302 2.25 -3.35 4.09
N VAL A 303 1.44 -3.29 5.14
CA VAL A 303 1.53 -4.19 6.30
C VAL A 303 0.23 -4.99 6.39
N ALA A 304 0.32 -6.31 6.19
CA ALA A 304 -0.82 -7.21 6.17
C ALA A 304 -0.65 -8.36 7.14
N ARG A 305 -1.74 -8.77 7.81
CA ARG A 305 -1.82 -10.07 8.49
C ARG A 305 -2.11 -11.13 7.43
N TRP A 306 -1.12 -11.98 7.16
CA TRP A 306 -1.14 -12.95 6.08
C TRP A 306 -1.74 -14.29 6.51
N GLY A 307 -1.49 -14.66 7.76
CA GLY A 307 -1.94 -15.89 8.42
C GLY A 307 -2.22 -15.67 9.91
N GLY A 308 -2.29 -16.75 10.68
CA GLY A 308 -2.59 -16.69 12.13
C GLY A 308 -1.58 -15.83 12.89
N GLU A 309 -0.31 -16.20 12.81
CA GLU A 309 0.85 -15.51 13.41
C GLU A 309 1.79 -14.88 12.37
N GLU A 310 1.38 -14.90 11.10
CA GLU A 310 2.19 -14.48 9.95
C GLU A 310 1.76 -13.09 9.45
N PHE A 311 2.75 -12.26 9.15
CA PHE A 311 2.60 -10.93 8.58
C PHE A 311 3.39 -10.79 7.29
N LEU A 312 2.81 -10.11 6.31
CA LEU A 312 3.48 -9.73 5.08
C LEU A 312 3.71 -8.22 5.07
N ILE A 313 4.94 -7.84 4.74
CA ILE A 313 5.36 -6.46 4.61
C ILE A 313 5.84 -6.25 3.18
N ALA A 314 5.33 -5.23 2.48
CA ALA A 314 5.81 -4.90 1.15
C ALA A 314 6.22 -3.44 1.06
N LEU A 315 7.39 -3.20 0.47
CA LEU A 315 8.00 -1.89 0.37
C LEU A 315 8.18 -1.52 -1.10
N TYR A 316 7.51 -0.46 -1.54
CA TYR A 316 7.66 0.11 -2.87
C TYR A 316 8.86 1.06 -2.93
N ASP A 317 9.63 1.01 -4.02
CA ASP A 317 10.89 1.75 -4.19
C ASP A 317 11.91 1.46 -3.08
N SER A 318 12.02 0.17 -2.71
CA SER A 318 13.00 -0.33 -1.73
C SER A 318 13.59 -1.68 -2.15
N SER A 319 14.90 -1.82 -2.00
CA SER A 319 15.61 -3.10 -2.16
C SER A 319 15.42 -4.05 -0.97
N LYS A 320 15.75 -5.33 -1.14
CA LYS A 320 15.64 -6.35 -0.09
C LYS A 320 16.60 -6.09 1.06
N GLU A 321 17.78 -5.52 0.80
CA GLU A 321 18.74 -5.18 1.85
C GLU A 321 18.19 -4.07 2.75
N ASN A 322 17.54 -3.06 2.15
CA ASN A 322 16.89 -2.01 2.91
C ASN A 322 15.67 -2.53 3.67
N ALA A 323 14.87 -3.41 3.05
CA ALA A 323 13.76 -4.07 3.71
C ALA A 323 14.21 -4.90 4.92
N ALA A 324 15.29 -5.69 4.76
CA ALA A 324 15.88 -6.47 5.83
C ALA A 324 16.42 -5.60 6.96
N LYS A 325 17.11 -4.49 6.66
CA LYS A 325 17.55 -3.54 7.69
C LYS A 325 16.39 -3.00 8.52
N ARG A 326 15.26 -2.63 7.89
CA ARG A 326 14.06 -2.14 8.59
C ARG A 326 13.44 -3.25 9.45
N LEU A 327 13.42 -4.48 8.98
CA LEU A 327 12.97 -5.64 9.75
C LEU A 327 13.88 -5.93 10.95
N CYS A 328 15.20 -5.82 10.81
CA CYS A 328 16.12 -5.95 11.95
C CYS A 328 15.88 -4.86 13.01
N GLN A 329 15.67 -3.60 12.59
CA GLN A 329 15.31 -2.51 13.51
C GLN A 329 13.97 -2.77 14.21
N LEU A 330 13.00 -3.35 13.49
CA LEU A 330 11.73 -3.76 14.06
C LEU A 330 11.92 -4.87 15.10
N ALA A 331 12.81 -5.85 14.87
CA ALA A 331 13.10 -6.90 15.84
C ALA A 331 13.57 -6.32 17.18
N ASP A 332 14.42 -5.29 17.16
CA ASP A 332 14.86 -4.58 18.37
C ASP A 332 13.71 -3.87 19.11
N LEU A 333 12.69 -3.38 18.39
CA LEU A 333 11.50 -2.78 18.99
C LEU A 333 10.59 -3.85 19.61
N VAL A 334 10.42 -4.98 18.92
CA VAL A 334 9.57 -6.09 19.35
C VAL A 334 10.11 -6.75 20.62
N ARG A 335 11.44 -6.92 20.74
CA ARG A 335 12.08 -7.46 21.97
C ARG A 335 11.88 -6.57 23.21
N LYS A 336 11.52 -5.30 23.03
CA LYS A 336 11.28 -4.33 24.12
C LYS A 336 9.80 -4.23 24.50
N LEU A 337 8.92 -4.99 23.85
CA LEU A 337 7.51 -5.04 24.23
C LEU A 337 7.37 -5.69 25.61
N THR A 338 6.50 -5.12 26.42
CA THR A 338 6.12 -5.63 27.74
C THR A 338 4.65 -6.02 27.71
N PHE A 339 4.29 -7.09 28.40
CA PHE A 339 2.94 -7.62 28.45
C PHE A 339 2.43 -7.67 29.89
N ASP A 340 1.16 -7.35 30.09
CA ASP A 340 0.59 -7.26 31.45
C ASP A 340 0.55 -8.62 32.15
N PHE A 341 0.32 -9.69 31.38
CA PHE A 341 0.32 -11.06 31.89
C PHE A 341 1.71 -11.61 32.23
N ASN A 342 2.77 -11.05 31.62
CA ASN A 342 4.16 -11.38 31.93
C ASN A 342 5.11 -10.24 31.48
N PRO A 343 5.52 -9.35 32.41
CA PRO A 343 6.40 -8.22 32.08
C PRO A 343 7.81 -8.63 31.62
N ASP A 344 8.27 -9.83 31.98
CA ASP A 344 9.60 -10.34 31.64
C ASP A 344 9.61 -11.14 30.33
N LEU A 345 8.43 -11.37 29.72
CA LEU A 345 8.34 -12.10 28.46
C LEU A 345 8.95 -11.28 27.33
N GLN A 346 9.98 -11.85 26.71
CA GLN A 346 10.51 -11.35 25.43
C GLN A 346 9.97 -12.19 24.29
N ILE A 347 9.39 -11.53 23.30
CA ILE A 347 8.99 -12.16 22.04
C ILE A 347 9.98 -11.78 20.94
N THR A 348 10.19 -12.71 20.01
CA THR A 348 11.00 -12.52 18.81
C THR A 348 10.19 -12.91 17.58
N PHE A 349 10.69 -12.54 16.40
CA PHE A 349 10.14 -13.03 15.15
C PHE A 349 11.29 -13.39 14.20
N SER A 350 11.00 -14.32 13.30
CA SER A 350 11.84 -14.61 12.15
C SER A 350 11.26 -13.95 10.92
N ALA A 351 12.12 -13.55 9.98
CA ALA A 351 11.67 -12.99 8.70
C ALA A 351 12.48 -13.48 7.51
N GLY A 352 11.85 -13.47 6.34
CA GLY A 352 12.46 -13.74 5.04
C GLY A 352 12.09 -12.68 4.03
N VAL A 353 13.04 -12.21 3.21
CA VAL A 353 12.84 -11.05 2.32
C VAL A 353 13.23 -11.37 0.88
N ALA A 354 12.37 -11.07 -0.08
CA ALA A 354 12.64 -11.20 -1.52
C ALA A 354 12.45 -9.87 -2.27
N GLU A 355 13.22 -9.67 -3.34
CA GLU A 355 13.15 -8.49 -4.20
C GLU A 355 12.70 -8.83 -5.64
N LEU A 356 11.85 -7.95 -6.17
CA LEU A 356 11.38 -7.98 -7.55
C LEU A 356 12.53 -7.74 -8.54
N GLY A 357 12.65 -8.61 -9.54
CA GLY A 357 13.68 -8.57 -10.56
C GLY A 357 14.99 -9.24 -10.16
N ALA A 358 15.34 -9.22 -8.87
CA ALA A 358 16.52 -9.89 -8.34
C ALA A 358 16.25 -11.37 -7.97
N ASP A 359 15.13 -11.64 -7.28
CA ASP A 359 14.79 -12.99 -6.80
C ASP A 359 13.57 -13.57 -7.53
N GLY A 360 12.52 -12.77 -7.71
CA GLY A 360 11.25 -13.15 -8.34
C GLY A 360 10.71 -12.07 -9.28
N TYR A 361 9.82 -12.43 -10.21
CA TYR A 361 9.29 -11.49 -11.22
C TYR A 361 7.80 -11.16 -11.08
N ASN A 362 7.09 -11.88 -10.21
CA ASN A 362 5.69 -11.64 -9.91
C ASN A 362 5.45 -11.80 -8.40
N LEU A 363 4.30 -11.34 -7.92
CA LEU A 363 3.98 -11.36 -6.49
C LEU A 363 4.00 -12.78 -5.90
N VAL A 364 3.54 -13.77 -6.65
CA VAL A 364 3.46 -15.16 -6.17
C VAL A 364 4.85 -15.72 -5.91
N GLU A 365 5.78 -15.53 -6.86
CA GLU A 365 7.19 -15.93 -6.70
C GLU A 365 7.85 -15.21 -5.54
N LEU A 366 7.65 -13.90 -5.41
CA LEU A 366 8.24 -13.11 -4.33
C LEU A 366 7.80 -13.62 -2.95
N ILE A 367 6.51 -13.92 -2.79
CA ILE A 367 5.99 -14.47 -1.55
C ILE A 367 6.59 -15.84 -1.26
N GLN A 368 6.67 -16.72 -2.27
CA GLN A 368 7.27 -18.05 -2.11
C GLN A 368 8.75 -17.99 -1.72
N LEU A 369 9.52 -17.08 -2.33
CA LEU A 369 10.95 -16.92 -2.05
C LEU A 369 11.20 -16.25 -0.70
N ALA A 370 10.36 -15.30 -0.31
CA ALA A 370 10.37 -14.72 1.03
C ALA A 370 10.04 -15.78 2.09
N ASP A 371 9.07 -16.66 1.83
CA ASP A 371 8.69 -17.76 2.73
C ASP A 371 9.82 -18.80 2.88
N GLN A 372 10.49 -19.17 1.78
CA GLN A 372 11.68 -20.02 1.85
C GLN A 372 12.83 -19.38 2.65
N ALA A 373 13.00 -18.05 2.53
CA ALA A 373 13.98 -17.33 3.35
C ALA A 373 13.57 -17.31 4.82
N LEU A 374 12.28 -17.14 5.13
CA LEU A 374 11.76 -17.22 6.49
C LEU A 374 12.00 -18.60 7.10
N TYR A 375 11.76 -19.66 6.34
CA TYR A 375 12.05 -21.03 6.77
C TYR A 375 13.52 -21.21 7.14
N ARG A 376 14.45 -20.68 6.34
CA ARG A 376 15.89 -20.67 6.67
C ARG A 376 16.19 -19.91 7.97
N SER A 377 15.54 -18.77 8.20
CA SER A 377 15.68 -18.04 9.48
C SER A 377 15.24 -18.89 10.67
N LYS A 378 14.14 -19.64 10.53
CA LYS A 378 13.64 -20.54 11.58
C LYS A 378 14.58 -21.71 11.86
N ASP A 379 15.16 -22.31 10.82
CA ASP A 379 16.09 -23.44 10.94
C ASP A 379 17.46 -23.01 11.48
N ALA A 380 17.93 -21.83 11.14
CA ALA A 380 19.20 -21.29 11.61
C ALA A 380 19.13 -20.66 13.01
N GLY A 381 18.09 -20.95 13.80
CA GLY A 381 18.01 -20.56 15.22
C GLY A 381 16.98 -19.49 15.57
N ARG A 382 16.15 -19.03 14.62
CA ARG A 382 15.12 -17.99 14.80
C ARG A 382 15.69 -16.61 15.16
N ASP A 383 14.82 -15.64 15.46
CA ASP A 383 15.17 -14.26 15.82
C ASP A 383 16.12 -13.56 14.81
N GLN A 384 15.88 -13.80 13.52
CA GLN A 384 16.73 -13.28 12.45
C GLN A 384 16.00 -13.07 11.13
N VAL A 385 16.62 -12.27 10.28
CA VAL A 385 16.12 -11.93 8.95
C VAL A 385 17.04 -12.53 7.89
N SER A 386 16.49 -13.36 7.01
CA SER A 386 17.22 -13.95 5.88
C SER A 386 16.79 -13.31 4.57
N LEU A 387 17.73 -13.15 3.65
CA LEU A 387 17.43 -12.74 2.28
C LEU A 387 17.09 -13.98 1.44
N ALA A 388 16.17 -13.80 0.48
CA ALA A 388 15.94 -14.74 -0.58
C ALA A 388 17.23 -14.90 -1.39
N ILE A 389 17.49 -16.16 -1.71
CA ILE A 389 18.53 -16.55 -2.65
C ILE A 389 17.79 -16.80 -3.94
N ALA A 390 18.13 -16.05 -4.98
CA ALA A 390 17.58 -16.29 -6.30
C ALA A 390 17.75 -17.78 -6.62
N PRO A 391 16.68 -18.50 -7.03
CA PRO A 391 16.84 -19.87 -7.46
C PRO A 391 17.86 -19.89 -8.60
N ASP A 392 18.64 -20.95 -8.69
CA ASP A 392 19.56 -21.15 -9.82
C ASP A 392 18.72 -21.36 -11.09
N ARG A 393 18.33 -20.25 -11.72
CA ARG A 393 17.46 -20.24 -12.89
C ARG A 393 18.35 -20.54 -14.09
N ASN A 394 18.47 -21.83 -14.41
CA ASN A 394 18.90 -22.24 -15.74
C ASN A 394 18.06 -21.47 -16.76
N GLU A 395 18.71 -20.72 -17.65
CA GLU A 395 18.11 -19.75 -18.57
C GLU A 395 16.85 -20.33 -19.25
N ASP A 396 15.67 -19.77 -18.93
CA ASP A 396 14.41 -20.26 -19.50
C ASP A 396 14.36 -19.97 -21.00
N VAL A 397 14.91 -18.82 -21.40
CA VAL A 397 14.91 -18.34 -22.78
C VAL A 397 16.29 -17.78 -23.15
N VAL A 398 16.84 -18.25 -24.26
CA VAL A 398 17.92 -17.54 -24.95
C VAL A 398 17.32 -16.82 -26.15
N LEU A 399 17.63 -15.54 -26.30
CA LEU A 399 17.23 -14.71 -27.43
C LEU A 399 18.47 -14.36 -28.24
N VAL A 400 18.46 -14.66 -29.53
CA VAL A 400 19.53 -14.30 -30.46
C VAL A 400 18.96 -13.39 -31.53
N GLU A 401 19.27 -12.11 -31.43
CA GLU A 401 18.66 -11.04 -32.24
C GLU A 401 19.64 -9.86 -32.30
N ASP A 402 19.96 -9.38 -33.51
CA ASP A 402 20.93 -8.30 -33.69
C ASP A 402 20.31 -6.91 -33.55
N ASP A 403 19.00 -6.77 -33.79
CA ASP A 403 18.28 -5.53 -33.52
C ASP A 403 18.11 -5.33 -32.01
N SER A 404 18.91 -4.41 -31.46
CA SER A 404 18.90 -4.09 -30.03
C SER A 404 17.53 -3.61 -29.51
N ARG A 405 16.73 -2.93 -30.34
CA ARG A 405 15.40 -2.42 -29.93
C ARG A 405 14.39 -3.55 -29.82
N LEU A 406 14.38 -4.46 -30.79
CA LEU A 406 13.52 -5.63 -30.75
C LEU A 406 13.93 -6.58 -29.63
N ALA A 407 15.24 -6.78 -29.45
CA ALA A 407 15.79 -7.57 -28.35
C ALA A 407 15.39 -7.04 -26.98
N GLU A 408 15.48 -5.71 -26.77
CA GLU A 408 15.05 -5.06 -25.53
C GLU A 408 13.55 -5.26 -25.28
N LEU A 409 12.71 -5.11 -26.32
CA LEU A 409 11.27 -5.30 -26.24
C LEU A 409 10.89 -6.75 -25.86
N ILE A 410 11.44 -7.75 -26.56
CA ILE A 410 11.18 -9.17 -26.28
C ILE A 410 11.66 -9.53 -24.87
N THR A 411 12.87 -9.09 -24.50
CA THR A 411 13.44 -9.32 -23.16
C THR A 411 12.55 -8.76 -22.08
N LYS A 412 12.05 -7.52 -22.24
CA LYS A 412 11.16 -6.88 -21.27
C LYS A 412 9.85 -7.63 -21.12
N LEU A 413 9.23 -8.04 -22.22
CA LEU A 413 7.96 -8.76 -22.20
C LEU A 413 8.08 -10.16 -21.60
N ALA A 414 9.13 -10.91 -21.94
CA ALA A 414 9.38 -12.22 -21.34
C ALA A 414 9.66 -12.12 -19.83
N LYS A 415 10.44 -11.11 -19.40
CA LYS A 415 10.65 -10.83 -17.97
C LYS A 415 9.35 -10.47 -17.25
N MET A 416 8.42 -9.77 -17.90
CA MET A 416 7.09 -9.48 -17.34
C MET A 416 6.25 -10.75 -17.10
N GLN A 417 6.54 -11.84 -17.81
CA GLN A 417 5.89 -13.15 -17.64
C GLN A 417 6.65 -14.07 -16.67
N GLY A 418 7.73 -13.57 -16.05
CA GLY A 418 8.58 -14.31 -15.12
C GLY A 418 9.62 -15.22 -15.77
N LEU A 419 9.83 -15.10 -17.08
CA LEU A 419 10.86 -15.84 -17.79
C LEU A 419 12.21 -15.12 -17.68
N THR A 420 13.27 -15.89 -17.45
CA THR A 420 14.65 -15.39 -17.57
C THR A 420 15.07 -15.40 -19.04
N VAL A 421 15.56 -14.25 -19.54
CA VAL A 421 16.05 -14.12 -20.91
C VAL A 421 17.51 -13.71 -20.91
N LYS A 422 18.32 -14.46 -21.66
CA LYS A 422 19.68 -14.04 -22.02
C LYS A 422 19.73 -13.69 -23.49
N HIS A 423 20.17 -12.47 -23.77
CA HIS A 423 20.26 -11.93 -25.11
C HIS A 423 21.69 -12.03 -25.65
N TYR A 424 21.82 -12.48 -26.91
CA TYR A 424 23.03 -12.42 -27.69
C TYR A 424 22.77 -11.66 -29.00
N PRO A 425 23.62 -10.69 -29.37
CA PRO A 425 23.50 -9.95 -30.63
C PRO A 425 23.93 -10.76 -31.86
N THR A 426 24.67 -11.86 -31.66
CA THR A 426 25.19 -12.69 -32.76
C THR A 426 25.07 -14.18 -32.46
N GLY A 427 24.98 -15.00 -33.51
CA GLY A 427 24.92 -16.45 -33.37
C GLY A 427 26.21 -17.04 -32.78
N GLU A 428 27.38 -16.48 -33.11
CA GLU A 428 28.67 -16.95 -32.57
C GLU A 428 28.78 -16.81 -31.05
N GLU A 429 28.27 -15.69 -30.51
CA GLU A 429 28.23 -15.48 -29.06
C GLU A 429 27.25 -16.44 -28.39
N ALA A 430 26.08 -16.66 -29.00
CA ALA A 430 25.09 -17.59 -28.50
C ALA A 430 25.63 -19.03 -28.46
N LEU A 431 26.34 -19.47 -29.50
CA LEU A 431 26.87 -20.84 -29.60
C LEU A 431 27.80 -21.21 -28.44
N LYS A 432 28.63 -20.28 -27.97
CA LYS A 432 29.53 -20.50 -26.82
C LYS A 432 28.74 -20.89 -25.56
N SER A 433 27.56 -20.29 -25.37
CA SER A 433 26.70 -20.55 -24.22
C SER A 433 25.81 -21.78 -24.42
N LEU A 434 25.23 -21.94 -25.61
CA LEU A 434 24.31 -23.03 -25.94
C LEU A 434 24.98 -24.41 -25.83
N THR A 435 26.28 -24.51 -26.10
CA THR A 435 27.05 -25.75 -25.92
C THR A 435 27.28 -26.13 -24.46
N THR A 436 27.32 -25.15 -23.55
CA THR A 436 27.60 -25.37 -22.13
C THR A 436 26.34 -25.50 -21.28
N SER A 437 25.26 -24.80 -21.65
CA SER A 437 23.98 -24.83 -20.94
C SER A 437 22.83 -24.62 -21.94
N PRO A 438 22.11 -25.69 -22.34
CA PRO A 438 21.00 -25.58 -23.27
C PRO A 438 19.76 -24.98 -22.57
N PRO A 439 19.13 -23.94 -23.15
CA PRO A 439 17.96 -23.29 -22.55
C PRO A 439 16.68 -24.12 -22.77
N LYS A 440 15.61 -23.78 -22.05
CA LYS A 440 14.28 -24.40 -22.32
C LYS A 440 13.70 -23.91 -23.65
N VAL A 441 13.89 -22.63 -23.96
CA VAL A 441 13.44 -21.99 -25.20
C VAL A 441 14.59 -21.21 -25.84
N LEU A 442 14.72 -21.32 -27.16
CA LEU A 442 15.62 -20.51 -27.97
C LEU A 442 14.79 -19.71 -28.98
N ILE A 443 14.77 -18.39 -28.84
CA ILE A 443 14.21 -17.46 -29.83
C ILE A 443 15.37 -16.98 -30.70
N LEU A 444 15.24 -17.14 -32.01
CA LEU A 444 16.36 -17.01 -32.91
C LEU A 444 15.95 -16.25 -34.17
N ASP A 445 16.59 -15.11 -34.44
CA ASP A 445 16.48 -14.48 -35.74
C ASP A 445 17.11 -15.38 -36.82
N TYR A 446 16.42 -15.48 -37.94
CA TYR A 446 16.92 -16.14 -39.14
C TYR A 446 18.13 -15.40 -39.73
N HIS A 447 18.10 -14.07 -39.74
CA HIS A 447 19.16 -13.23 -40.30
C HIS A 447 20.02 -12.65 -39.19
N LEU A 448 21.16 -13.27 -38.91
CA LEU A 448 22.13 -12.74 -37.94
C LEU A 448 23.40 -12.25 -38.65
N PRO A 449 24.15 -11.32 -38.04
CA PRO A 449 25.48 -10.97 -38.50
C PRO A 449 26.41 -12.19 -38.47
N GLY A 450 27.07 -12.45 -39.59
CA GLY A 450 28.09 -13.50 -39.72
C GLY A 450 27.58 -14.92 -39.95
N MET A 451 26.34 -15.24 -39.55
CA MET A 451 25.74 -16.57 -39.76
C MET A 451 24.21 -16.52 -39.79
N SER A 452 23.57 -17.55 -40.31
CA SER A 452 22.12 -17.71 -40.28
C SER A 452 21.64 -18.39 -38.99
N GLY A 453 20.39 -18.13 -38.60
CA GLY A 453 19.75 -18.86 -37.50
C GLY A 453 19.71 -20.38 -37.74
N LEU A 454 19.63 -20.82 -39.00
CA LEU A 454 19.72 -22.27 -39.32
C LEU A 454 21.07 -22.87 -38.95
N GLU A 455 22.17 -22.15 -39.16
CA GLU A 455 23.50 -22.60 -38.78
C GLU A 455 23.63 -22.70 -37.26
N VAL A 456 23.00 -21.81 -36.49
CA VAL A 456 22.96 -21.91 -35.03
C VAL A 456 22.21 -23.18 -34.59
N ILE A 457 21.06 -23.48 -35.21
CA ILE A 457 20.26 -24.68 -34.90
C ILE A 457 21.04 -25.97 -35.16
N GLN A 458 21.85 -26.03 -36.22
CA GLN A 458 22.63 -27.22 -36.57
C GLN A 458 23.68 -27.61 -35.49
N HIS A 459 24.10 -26.66 -34.66
CA HIS A 459 25.05 -26.89 -33.57
C HIS A 459 24.38 -27.26 -32.25
N ILE A 460 23.05 -27.26 -32.19
CA ILE A 460 22.29 -27.65 -31.01
C ILE A 460 22.19 -29.20 -31.00
N PRO A 461 22.57 -29.88 -29.90
CA PRO A 461 22.47 -31.33 -29.81
C PRO A 461 21.03 -31.81 -30.04
N ARG A 462 20.85 -32.81 -30.91
CA ARG A 462 19.51 -33.37 -31.23
C ARG A 462 18.77 -33.97 -30.03
N GLU A 463 19.50 -34.30 -28.96
CA GLU A 463 18.97 -34.89 -27.73
C GLU A 463 18.57 -33.84 -26.68
N CYS A 464 18.73 -32.54 -26.95
CA CYS A 464 18.31 -31.49 -26.02
C CYS A 464 16.80 -31.21 -26.13
N HIS A 465 16.17 -30.88 -25.00
CA HIS A 465 14.76 -30.52 -24.93
C HIS A 465 14.47 -29.04 -25.23
N THR A 466 15.41 -28.33 -25.87
CA THR A 466 15.27 -26.92 -26.20
C THR A 466 14.21 -26.72 -27.29
N LYS A 467 13.17 -25.94 -26.99
CA LYS A 467 12.18 -25.50 -28.00
C LYS A 467 12.74 -24.33 -28.79
N VAL A 468 12.82 -24.45 -30.11
CA VAL A 468 13.36 -23.40 -30.99
C VAL A 468 12.22 -22.65 -31.67
N ILE A 469 12.15 -21.33 -31.48
CA ILE A 469 11.26 -20.39 -32.16
C ILE A 469 12.11 -19.58 -33.14
N LEU A 470 11.90 -19.78 -34.44
CA LEU A 470 12.59 -19.01 -35.48
C LEU A 470 11.77 -17.78 -35.85
N VAL A 471 12.43 -16.63 -35.91
CA VAL A 471 11.84 -15.35 -36.27
C VAL A 471 12.45 -14.86 -37.58
N SER A 472 11.67 -14.57 -38.63
CA SER A 472 12.19 -14.15 -39.95
C SER A 472 11.37 -13.05 -40.59
N GLY A 473 11.98 -12.20 -41.42
CA GLY A 473 11.32 -11.15 -42.21
C GLY A 473 10.88 -11.52 -43.62
N ALA A 474 11.08 -12.77 -44.09
CA ALA A 474 10.85 -13.17 -45.49
C ALA A 474 9.83 -14.32 -45.69
N GLU A 475 9.49 -14.60 -46.96
CA GLU A 475 8.29 -15.35 -47.39
C GLU A 475 8.11 -16.75 -46.76
N PRO A 476 6.88 -17.05 -46.25
CA PRO A 476 6.61 -18.15 -45.32
C PRO A 476 6.69 -19.58 -45.87
N VAL A 477 7.04 -19.83 -47.14
CA VAL A 477 6.94 -21.20 -47.71
C VAL A 477 8.29 -21.92 -47.79
N ARG A 478 9.38 -21.23 -48.12
CA ARG A 478 10.70 -21.87 -48.32
C ARG A 478 11.47 -22.01 -47.01
N GLU A 479 11.45 -20.96 -46.20
CA GLU A 479 12.14 -20.92 -44.90
C GLU A 479 11.45 -21.80 -43.86
N LEU A 480 10.12 -21.85 -43.88
CA LEU A 480 9.32 -22.65 -42.95
C LEU A 480 9.55 -24.16 -43.18
N ARG A 481 9.72 -24.59 -44.44
CA ARG A 481 10.10 -25.97 -44.77
C ARG A 481 11.51 -26.31 -44.28
N GLN A 482 12.47 -25.38 -44.37
CA GLN A 482 13.83 -25.61 -43.88
C GLN A 482 13.90 -25.59 -42.34
N ALA A 483 13.16 -24.70 -41.68
CA ALA A 483 13.10 -24.61 -40.22
C ALA A 483 12.57 -25.91 -39.60
N ILE A 484 11.46 -26.45 -40.11
CA ILE A 484 10.90 -27.73 -39.64
C ILE A 484 11.91 -28.88 -39.84
N LEU A 485 12.59 -28.93 -41.00
CA LEU A 485 13.56 -30.00 -41.31
C LEU A 485 14.80 -29.99 -40.39
N HIS A 486 15.13 -28.85 -39.80
CA HIS A 486 16.33 -28.69 -38.95
C HIS A 486 16.03 -28.63 -37.44
N GLY A 487 14.77 -28.78 -37.02
CA GLY A 487 14.40 -28.80 -35.59
C GLY A 487 13.79 -27.51 -35.04
N GLY A 488 13.40 -26.58 -35.90
CA GLY A 488 12.55 -25.45 -35.54
C GLY A 488 11.17 -25.93 -35.11
N HIS A 489 10.76 -25.59 -33.89
CA HIS A 489 9.47 -26.01 -33.31
C HIS A 489 8.35 -25.03 -33.65
N HIS A 490 8.69 -23.74 -33.79
CA HIS A 490 7.75 -22.68 -34.12
C HIS A 490 8.39 -21.66 -35.06
N PHE A 491 7.56 -20.99 -35.86
CA PHE A 491 7.99 -19.98 -36.84
C PHE A 491 7.11 -18.73 -36.72
N LEU A 492 7.74 -17.56 -36.60
CA LEU A 492 7.08 -16.25 -36.55
C LEU A 492 7.62 -15.33 -37.66
N ALA A 493 6.72 -14.83 -38.49
CA ALA A 493 7.04 -13.88 -39.56
C ALA A 493 6.97 -12.43 -39.06
N LYS A 494 8.05 -11.67 -39.23
CA LYS A 494 8.11 -10.21 -39.01
C LYS A 494 7.30 -9.50 -40.13
N PRO A 495 6.47 -8.50 -39.80
CA PRO A 495 6.16 -8.03 -38.46
C PRO A 495 5.13 -8.94 -37.76
N PHE A 496 5.40 -9.29 -36.49
CA PHE A 496 4.47 -10.01 -35.63
C PHE A 496 4.12 -9.15 -34.39
N PRO A 497 2.88 -9.25 -33.87
CA PRO A 497 2.58 -8.73 -32.55
C PRO A 497 3.39 -9.53 -31.52
N VAL A 498 4.19 -8.84 -30.70
CA VAL A 498 5.16 -9.47 -29.79
C VAL A 498 4.47 -10.32 -28.72
N GLU A 499 3.18 -10.07 -28.46
CA GLU A 499 2.31 -10.88 -27.63
C GLU A 499 2.20 -12.34 -28.12
N ARG A 500 2.25 -12.57 -29.45
CA ARG A 500 2.23 -13.93 -30.02
C ARG A 500 3.47 -14.76 -29.72
N LEU A 501 4.54 -14.12 -29.24
CA LEU A 501 5.76 -14.81 -28.85
C LEU A 501 5.65 -15.39 -27.43
N ILE A 502 4.62 -14.97 -26.69
CA ILE A 502 4.36 -15.32 -25.29
C ILE A 502 3.23 -16.36 -25.17
N ASP A 503 2.25 -16.34 -26.08
CA ASP A 503 1.18 -17.34 -26.21
C ASP A 503 1.72 -18.72 -26.65
#